data_AF-A0A7W1R1M0-F1
#
_entry.id   AF-A0A7W1R1M0-F1
#
_cell.length_a   1.000
_cell.length_b   1.000
_cell.length_c   1.000
_cell.angle_alpha   90.00
_cell.angle_beta   90.00
_cell.angle_gamma   90.00
#
_symmetry.space_group_name_H-M   'P 1'
#
loop_
_entity.id
_entity.type
_entity.pdbx_description
1 polymer ?
#
loop_
_entity_poly.entity_id
_entity_poly.type
_entity_poly.pdbx_seq_one_letter_code
_entity_poly.pdbx_strand_id
1 'polypeptide(L)' 'VEGHRPVLAVVVEIQQVFHHCSKAFLRAQLWQPETWGPEAVPSRARIAGALERPDETLDDLQRYYGSSYAAGLYPTG' A
#
# COMPACT_ATOMS: atom_id res chain seq x y z
N VAL A 1 -1.17 -11.45 -31.45
CA VAL A 1 0.27 -11.56 -31.76
C VAL A 1 0.47 -12.83 -32.59
N GLU A 2 1.52 -12.90 -33.43
CA GLU A 2 1.60 -13.79 -34.62
C GLU A 2 0.56 -13.42 -35.71
N GLY A 3 0.59 -12.17 -36.20
CA GLY A 3 -0.36 -11.70 -37.24
C GLY A 3 -1.79 -11.40 -36.73
N HIS A 4 -2.17 -11.91 -35.56
CA HIS A 4 -3.46 -11.64 -34.94
C HIS A 4 -3.46 -10.31 -34.17
N ARG A 5 -4.44 -9.44 -34.46
CA ARG A 5 -4.63 -8.18 -33.72
C ARG A 5 -5.13 -8.47 -32.29
N PRO A 6 -4.50 -7.94 -31.23
CA PRO A 6 -4.98 -8.11 -29.85
C PRO A 6 -6.33 -7.42 -29.65
N VAL A 7 -7.18 -8.00 -28.80
CA VAL A 7 -8.47 -7.42 -28.40
C VAL A 7 -8.27 -6.17 -27.51
N LEU A 8 -7.20 -6.14 -26.72
CA LEU A 8 -6.85 -5.04 -25.82
C LEU A 8 -5.32 -4.96 -25.67
N ALA A 9 -4.81 -3.73 -25.53
CA ALA A 9 -3.45 -3.47 -25.07
C ALA A 9 -3.52 -2.43 -23.94
N VAL A 10 -2.80 -2.69 -22.84
CA VAL A 10 -2.66 -1.74 -21.73
C VAL A 10 -1.23 -1.22 -21.74
N VAL A 11 -1.08 0.11 -21.74
CA VAL A 11 0.23 0.78 -21.63
C VAL A 11 0.37 1.25 -20.19
N VAL A 12 1.45 0.84 -19.54
CA VAL A 12 1.79 1.28 -18.18
C VAL A 12 2.98 2.21 -18.29
N GLU A 13 2.74 3.50 -18.04
CA GLU A 13 3.80 4.50 -17.93
C GLU A 13 4.22 4.65 -16.46
N ILE A 14 5.51 4.48 -16.19
CA ILE A 14 6.06 4.61 -14.84
C ILE A 14 6.55 6.03 -14.65
N GLN A 15 5.84 6.82 -13.85
CA GLN A 15 6.25 8.18 -13.51
C GLN A 15 7.35 8.21 -12.45
N GLN A 16 7.32 7.29 -11.49
CA GLN A 16 8.27 7.24 -10.39
C GLN A 16 8.47 5.82 -9.86
N VAL A 17 9.69 5.52 -9.42
CA VAL A 17 10.06 4.26 -8.77
C VAL A 17 10.66 4.56 -7.40
N PHE A 18 10.17 3.86 -6.38
CA PHE A 18 10.73 3.91 -5.03
C PHE A 18 11.58 2.67 -4.77
N HIS A 19 12.79 2.86 -4.26
CA HIS A 19 13.68 1.76 -3.95
C HIS A 19 13.43 1.19 -2.54
N HIS A 20 13.25 -0.13 -2.47
CA HIS A 20 13.22 -0.89 -1.23
C HIS A 20 14.11 -2.12 -1.35
N CYS A 21 14.58 -2.65 -0.21
CA CYS A 21 15.37 -3.87 -0.21
C CYS A 21 14.53 -5.05 -0.74
N SER A 22 14.94 -5.65 -1.86
CA SER A 22 14.25 -6.79 -2.48
C SER A 22 14.02 -7.96 -1.51
N LYS A 23 14.96 -8.18 -0.58
CA LYS A 23 14.86 -9.21 0.46
C LYS A 23 13.68 -9.00 1.42
N ALA A 24 13.19 -7.77 1.61
CA ALA A 24 12.03 -7.53 2.46
C ALA A 24 10.77 -8.17 1.87
N PHE A 25 10.56 -8.01 0.55
CA PHE A 25 9.44 -8.62 -0.17
C PHE A 25 9.49 -10.14 -0.17
N LEU A 26 10.69 -10.71 -0.34
CA LEU A 26 10.88 -12.16 -0.29
C LEU A 26 10.55 -12.74 1.10
N ARG A 27 11.07 -12.12 2.17
CA ARG A 27 10.79 -12.58 3.55
C ARG A 27 9.32 -12.39 3.95
N ALA A 28 8.69 -11.33 3.46
CA ALA A 28 7.28 -11.05 3.71
C ALA A 28 6.34 -11.93 2.87
N GLN A 29 6.87 -12.74 1.94
CA GLN A 29 6.06 -13.53 1.00
C GLN A 29 5.03 -12.66 0.28
N LEU A 30 5.42 -11.42 -0.09
CA LEU A 30 4.45 -10.42 -0.56
C LEU A 30 3.66 -10.93 -1.76
N TRP A 31 4.26 -11.73 -2.64
CA TRP A 31 3.58 -12.21 -3.85
C TRP A 31 2.82 -13.53 -3.67
N GLN A 32 2.60 -14.00 -2.43
CA GLN A 32 1.83 -15.21 -2.10
C GLN A 32 0.62 -14.82 -1.23
N PRO A 33 -0.50 -14.35 -1.81
CA PRO A 33 -1.66 -13.81 -1.07
C PRO A 33 -2.21 -14.74 0.01
N GLU A 34 -2.15 -16.05 -0.21
CA GLU A 34 -2.55 -17.10 0.72
C GLU A 34 -1.77 -17.08 2.05
N THR A 35 -0.59 -16.46 2.08
CA THR A 35 0.24 -16.32 3.28
C THR A 35 -0.05 -15.03 4.05
N TRP A 36 -0.86 -14.13 3.50
CA TRP A 36 -1.11 -12.83 4.11
C TRP A 36 -2.02 -12.98 5.33
N GLY A 37 -1.59 -12.41 6.45
CA GLY A 37 -2.41 -12.24 7.65
C GLY A 37 -2.65 -10.76 7.92
N PRO A 38 -3.73 -10.14 7.39
CA PRO A 38 -4.00 -8.71 7.58
C PRO A 38 -4.05 -8.29 9.05
N GLU A 39 -4.50 -9.19 9.92
CA GLU A 39 -4.60 -8.98 11.36
C GLU A 39 -3.32 -9.35 12.14
N ALA A 40 -2.25 -9.78 11.45
CA ALA A 40 -0.99 -10.20 12.08
C ALA A 40 -0.19 -9.03 12.67
N VAL A 41 -0.53 -7.79 12.28
CA VAL A 41 0.10 -6.57 12.80
C VAL A 41 -0.96 -5.57 13.25
N PRO A 42 -0.65 -4.68 14.22
CA PRO A 42 -1.56 -3.64 14.61
C PRO A 42 -1.91 -2.71 13.44
N SER A 43 -3.09 -2.09 13.52
CA SER A 43 -3.52 -1.11 12.51
C SER A 43 -2.52 0.04 12.38
N ARG A 44 -2.48 0.67 11.19
CA ARG A 44 -1.62 1.83 10.90
C ARG A 44 -1.75 2.93 11.96
N ALA A 45 -2.96 3.20 12.44
CA ALA A 45 -3.23 4.18 13.50
C ALA A 45 -2.57 3.81 14.84
N ARG A 46 -2.62 2.54 15.25
CA ARG A 46 -1.96 2.06 16.48
C ARG A 46 -0.44 2.15 16.37
N ILE A 47 0.12 1.80 15.22
CA ILE A 47 1.57 1.92 14.96
C ILE A 47 2.00 3.39 15.04
N ALA A 48 1.24 4.31 14.40
CA ALA A 48 1.54 5.74 14.45
C ALA A 48 1.50 6.28 15.88
N GLY A 49 0.43 5.98 16.63
CA GLY A 49 0.30 6.44 18.02
C GLY A 49 1.41 5.90 18.92
N ALA A 50 1.95 4.72 18.62
CA ALA A 50 3.05 4.15 19.40
C ALA A 50 4.44 4.73 19.04
N LEU A 51 4.70 5.05 17.76
CA LEU A 51 6.07 5.29 17.28
C LEU A 51 6.31 6.67 16.66
N GLU A 52 5.28 7.30 16.09
CA GLU A 52 5.44 8.46 15.20
C GLU A 52 4.71 9.69 15.70
N ARG A 53 3.53 9.50 16.31
CA ARG A 53 2.57 10.55 16.69
C ARG A 53 1.98 10.26 18.09
N PRO A 54 2.83 10.16 19.14
CA PRO A 54 2.39 9.73 20.47
C PRO A 54 1.48 10.72 21.20
N ASP A 55 1.50 12.00 20.80
CA ASP A 55 0.69 13.05 21.42
C ASP A 55 -0.74 13.13 20.85
N GLU A 56 -1.05 12.34 19.83
CA GLU A 56 -2.38 12.32 19.21
C GLU A 56 -3.25 11.17 19.73
N THR A 57 -4.56 11.42 19.83
CA THR A 57 -5.48 10.39 20.28
C THR A 57 -5.63 9.29 19.24
N LEU A 58 -5.89 8.05 19.69
CA LEU A 58 -6.09 6.93 18.77
C LEU A 58 -7.29 7.16 17.85
N ASP A 59 -8.36 7.79 18.34
CA ASP A 59 -9.56 8.11 17.56
C ASP A 59 -9.25 9.07 16.42
N ASP A 60 -8.43 10.09 16.67
CA ASP A 60 -8.00 11.04 15.64
C ASP A 60 -7.10 10.37 14.59
N LEU A 61 -6.19 9.50 15.03
CA LEU A 61 -5.34 8.72 14.13
C LEU A 61 -6.13 7.71 13.30
N GLN A 62 -7.15 7.07 13.87
CA GLN A 62 -8.06 6.17 13.13
C GLN A 62 -8.87 6.93 12.08
N ARG A 63 -9.36 8.13 12.43
CA ARG A 63 -10.04 9.01 11.48
C ARG A 63 -9.11 9.42 10.35
N TYR A 64 -7.88 9.83 10.68
CA TYR A 64 -6.87 10.23 9.69
C TYR A 64 -6.56 9.08 8.73
N TYR A 65 -6.09 7.93 9.23
CA TYR A 65 -5.70 6.74 8.44
C TYR A 65 -6.88 5.93 7.87
N GLY A 66 -8.12 6.42 8.03
CA GLY A 66 -9.30 5.85 7.43
C GLY A 66 -9.42 6.16 5.92
N SER A 67 -10.66 6.25 5.43
CA SER A 67 -10.95 6.48 4.00
C SER A 67 -10.34 7.78 3.46
N SER A 68 -10.23 8.83 4.28
CA SER A 68 -9.64 10.11 3.90
C SER A 68 -8.16 10.01 3.52
N TYR A 69 -7.38 9.16 4.21
CA TYR A 69 -5.96 8.97 3.89
C TYR A 69 -5.79 8.36 2.50
N ALA A 70 -6.55 7.31 2.18
CA ALA A 70 -6.49 6.66 0.88
C ALA A 70 -6.85 7.61 -0.26
N ALA A 71 -7.86 8.46 -0.07
CA ALA A 71 -8.25 9.47 -1.06
C ALA A 71 -7.14 10.51 -1.33
N GLY A 72 -6.27 10.78 -0.35
CA GLY A 72 -5.14 11.70 -0.50
C GLY A 72 -3.90 11.09 -1.13
N LEU A 73 -3.78 9.75 -1.22
CA LEU A 73 -2.57 9.10 -1.77
C LEU A 73 -2.47 9.20 -3.29
N TYR A 74 -3.61 9.23 -3.98
CA TYR A 74 -3.68 9.29 -5.44
C TYR A 74 -4.69 10.36 -5.87
N PRO A 75 -4.39 11.65 -5.67
CA PRO A 75 -5.28 12.71 -6.11
C PRO A 75 -5.41 12.63 -7.64
N THR A 76 -6.65 12.61 -8.13
CA THR A 76 -6.91 12.77 -9.56
C THR A 76 -6.52 14.19 -9.95
N GLY A 77 -5.39 14.32 -10.65
CA GLY A 77 -4.98 15.56 -11.32
C GLY A 77 -5.83 15.85 -12.55
#